data_AF-A0AAV5IV82-F1
#
_entry.id   AF-A0AAV5IV82-F1
#
_cell.length_a   1.000
_cell.length_b   1.000
_cell.length_c   1.000
_cell.angle_alpha   90.00
_cell.angle_beta   90.00
_cell.angle_gamma   90.00
#
_symmetry.space_group_name_H-M   'P 1'
#
loop_
_entity.id
_entity.type
_entity.pdbx_description
1 polymer ?
#
loop_
_entity_poly.entity_id
_entity_poly.type
_entity_poly.pdbx_seq_one_letter_code
_entity_poly.pdbx_strand_id
1 'polypeptide(L)' 'MGEGTFGQVLECFDNEKQEVVAIKIVRSIHKYCEAAMIEIDFLQRLARHDIGGIRCVQIWN' A
#
# COMPACT_ATOMS: atom_id res chain seq x y z
N MET A 1 0.02 7.76 10.43
CA MET A 1 -0.80 8.45 9.41
C MET A 1 -0.09 9.71 8.92
N GLY A 2 -0.33 10.14 7.67
CA GLY A 2 0.29 11.36 7.14
C GLY A 2 -0.24 11.77 5.77
N GLU A 3 -0.05 13.04 5.41
CA GLU A 3 -0.38 13.62 4.09
C GLU A 3 0.90 14.09 3.40
N GLY A 4 0.97 13.96 2.07
CA GLY A 4 2.08 14.47 1.27
C GLY A 4 1.73 14.61 -0.22
N THR A 5 2.77 14.81 -1.03
CA THR A 5 2.65 15.09 -2.47
C THR A 5 1.81 14.07 -3.23
N PHE A 6 1.93 12.79 -2.89
CA PHE A 6 1.27 11.69 -3.58
C PHE A 6 -0.16 11.41 -3.06
N GLY A 7 -0.53 11.94 -1.89
CA GLY A 7 -1.82 11.69 -1.26
C GLY A 7 -1.73 11.55 0.25
N GLN A 8 -2.56 10.69 0.82
CA GLN A 8 -2.73 10.56 2.27
C GLN A 8 -2.69 9.09 2.69
N VAL A 9 -2.12 8.80 3.86
CA VAL A 9 -2.13 7.50 4.51
C VAL A 9 -2.93 7.59 5.79
N LEU A 10 -4.00 6.82 5.86
CA LEU A 10 -4.86 6.64 7.02
C LEU A 10 -4.50 5.36 7.75
N GLU A 11 -4.73 5.33 9.05
CA GLU A 11 -4.77 4.10 9.85
C GLU A 11 -6.24 3.76 10.04
N CYS A 12 -6.61 2.54 9.68
CA CYS A 12 -8.00 2.10 9.63
C CYS A 12 -8.10 0.72 10.28
N PHE A 13 -9.25 0.43 10.85
CA PHE A 13 -9.55 -0.91 11.35
C PHE A 13 -10.24 -1.71 10.25
N ASP A 14 -9.64 -2.82 9.84
CA ASP A 14 -10.24 -3.79 8.91
C ASP A 14 -11.26 -4.63 9.68
N ASN A 15 -12.54 -4.46 9.36
CA ASN A 15 -13.63 -5.17 10.03
C ASN A 15 -13.71 -6.66 9.64
N GLU A 16 -13.12 -7.09 8.53
CA GLU A 16 -13.14 -8.49 8.12
C GLU A 16 -12.01 -9.27 8.79
N LYS A 17 -10.80 -8.71 8.79
CA LYS A 17 -9.62 -9.33 9.39
C LYS A 17 -9.40 -9.00 10.86
N GLN A 18 -10.16 -8.04 11.39
CA GLN A 18 -10.07 -7.56 12.77
C GLN A 18 -8.65 -7.07 13.12
N GLU A 19 -8.00 -6.35 12.20
CA GLU A 19 -6.64 -5.82 12.37
C GLU A 19 -6.54 -4.34 11.97
N VAL A 20 -5.51 -3.66 12.50
CA VAL A 20 -5.23 -2.27 12.14
C VAL A 20 -4.35 -2.24 10.90
N VAL A 21 -4.80 -1.53 9.86
CA VAL A 21 -4.14 -1.43 8.55
C VAL A 21 -3.85 0.02 8.17
N ALA A 22 -2.90 0.20 7.25
CA ALA A 22 -2.64 1.50 6.63
C ALA A 22 -3.31 1.58 5.25
N ILE A 23 -4.21 2.53 5.04
CA ILE A 23 -4.85 2.80 3.74
C ILE A 23 -4.19 4.00 3.07
N LYS A 24 -3.52 3.77 1.93
CA LYS A 24 -2.90 4.83 1.11
C LYS A 24 -3.87 5.30 0.03
N ILE A 25 -4.41 6.51 0.18
CA ILE A 25 -5.26 7.18 -0.79
C ILE A 25 -4.36 8.01 -1.72
N VAL A 26 -4.29 7.64 -2.99
CA VAL A 26 -3.51 8.34 -4.01
C VAL A 26 -4.36 9.45 -4.64
N ARG A 27 -3.79 10.65 -4.81
CA ARG A 27 -4.48 11.76 -5.51
C ARG A 27 -4.75 11.35 -6.96
N SER A 28 -5.93 11.69 -7.48
CA SER A 28 -6.37 11.39 -8.85
C SER A 28 -5.66 12.26 -9.89
N ILE A 29 -4.34 12.12 -9.97
CA ILE A 29 -3.45 12.79 -10.92
C ILE A 29 -2.70 11.68 -11.65
N HIS A 30 -2.78 11.69 -12.98
CA HIS A 30 -2.31 10.61 -13.84
C HIS A 30 -0.91 10.08 -13.47
N LYS A 31 0.10 10.96 -13.38
CA LYS A 31 1.48 10.57 -13.02
C LYS A 31 1.61 9.90 -11.65
N TYR A 32 0.74 10.22 -10.69
CA TYR A 32 0.74 9.60 -9.36
C TYR A 32 0.04 8.25 -9.37
N CYS A 33 -1.05 8.11 -10.14
CA CYS A 33 -1.68 6.82 -10.36
C CYS A 33 -0.73 5.85 -11.08
N GLU A 34 0.00 6.30 -12.11
CA GLU A 34 1.01 5.48 -12.78
C GLU A 34 2.12 5.02 -11.82
N ALA A 35 2.66 5.94 -11.02
CA ALA A 35 3.64 5.60 -9.99
C ALA A 35 3.08 4.60 -8.95
N ALA A 36 1.82 4.75 -8.55
CA ALA A 36 1.17 3.82 -7.62
C ALA A 36 0.99 2.41 -8.23
N MET A 37 0.69 2.31 -9.53
CA MET A 37 0.62 1.02 -10.22
C MET A 37 1.98 0.32 -10.26
N ILE A 38 3.06 1.07 -10.48
CA ILE A 38 4.43 0.55 -10.43
C ILE A 38 4.77 0.08 -9.00
N GLU A 39 4.40 0.85 -7.98
CA GLU A 39 4.59 0.48 -6.58
C GLU A 39 3.86 -0.82 -6.22
N ILE A 40 2.62 -0.99 -6.69
CA ILE A 40 1.84 -2.22 -6.51
C ILE A 40 2.54 -3.41 -7.18
N ASP A 41 2.92 -3.31 -8.45
CA ASP A 41 3.61 -4.41 -9.17
C ASP A 41 4.94 -4.77 -8.50
N PHE A 42 5.71 -3.77 -8.08
CA PHE A 42 6.97 -4.00 -7.37
C PHE A 42 6.76 -4.72 -6.03
N LEU A 43 5.80 -4.28 -5.22
CA LEU A 43 5.50 -4.91 -3.93
C LEU A 43 4.94 -6.33 -4.10
N GLN A 44 4.12 -6.58 -5.11
CA GLN A 44 3.66 -7.94 -5.44
C GLN A 44 4.81 -8.86 -5.86
N ARG A 45 5.78 -8.34 -6.63
CA ARG A 45 7.00 -9.10 -6.99
C ARG A 45 7.83 -9.41 -5.77
N LEU A 46 8.02 -8.46 -4.85
CA LEU A 46 8.76 -8.67 -3.61
C LEU A 46 8.07 -9.68 -2.70
N ALA A 47 6.76 -9.59 -2.52
CA ALA A 47 5.97 -10.51 -1.70
C ALA A 47 6.16 -11.97 -2.14
N ARG A 48 6.21 -12.24 -3.46
CA ARG A 48 6.48 -13.59 -4.00
C ARG A 48 7.86 -14.15 -3.62
N HIS A 49 8.83 -13.30 -3.34
CA HIS A 49 10.19 -13.68 -2.95
C HIS A 49 10.45 -13.51 -1.44
N ASP A 50 9.47 -12.95 -0.70
CA ASP A 50 9.56 -12.78 0.74
C ASP A 50 9.04 -14.02 1.50
N ILE A 51 9.83 -15.09 1.51
CA ILE A 51 9.55 -16.40 2.16
C ILE A 51 9.19 -16.30 3.67
N GLY A 52 9.30 -15.12 4.30
CA GLY A 52 8.87 -14.92 5.70
C GLY A 52 7.91 -13.75 5.92
N GLY A 53 7.58 -12.96 4.89
CA GLY A 53 6.68 -11.80 4.99
C GLY A 53 7.16 -10.63 5.88
N ILE A 54 8.42 -10.66 6.34
CA ILE A 54 8.99 -9.68 7.29
C ILE A 54 9.92 -8.66 6.63
N ARG A 55 10.23 -8.84 5.33
CA ARG A 55 11.27 -8.05 4.64
C ARG A 55 10.69 -6.88 3.84
N CYS A 56 9.41 -6.94 3.50
CA CYS A 56 8.71 -5.85 2.81
C CYS A 56 7.30 -5.62 3.34
N VAL A 57 6.79 -4.42 3.05
CA VAL A 57 5.38 -4.08 3.29
C VAL A 57 4.50 -5.00 2.44
N GLN A 58 3.50 -5.61 3.06
CA GLN A 58 2.53 -6.46 2.38
C GLN A 58 1.32 -5.62 1.97
N ILE A 59 0.92 -5.71 0.71
CA ILE A 59 -0.34 -5.13 0.23
C ILE A 59 -1.40 -6.23 0.31
N TRP A 60 -2.56 -5.85 0.83
CA TRP A 60 -3.76 -6.68 0.83
C TRP A 60 -4.71 -6.15 -0.25
N ASN A 61 -5.25 -7.06 -1.05
CA ASN A 61 -6.21 -6.76 -2.10
C ASN A 61 -7.60 -7.26 -1.70
#